data_AF-A0A3C1U0D0-F1
#
_entry.id   AF-A0A3C1U0D0-F1
#
_cell.length_a   1.000
_cell.length_b   1.000
_cell.length_c   1.000
_cell.angle_alpha   90.00
_cell.angle_beta   90.00
_cell.angle_gamma   90.00
#
_symmetry.space_group_name_H-M   'P 1'
#
loop_
_entity.id
_entity.type
_entity.pdbx_description
1 polymer ?
#
loop_
_entity_poly.entity_id
_entity_poly.type
_entity_poly.pdbx_seq_one_letter_code
_entity_poly.pdbx_strand_id
1 'polypeptide(L)'
;VILLDSITRLARAYNTVVPSSGKVLTGGVDANALQRPKRFFGAARNIEEGGSLTIIATALIETGSRMDEVIFEEFKGTGNSEVILDRKLSDKRTFPAIDITRSGTRKEELLVDKGTLAKMWVLRRILMQMGPVDAMEFLIDKLKNSKSNDDFFDQMNS
;
A
#
# COMPACT_ATOMS: atom_id res chain seq x y z
N VAL A 1 -0.38 -2.76 -17.22
CA VAL A 1 -0.32 -2.10 -15.90
C VAL A 1 -1.24 -0.89 -15.92
N ILE A 2 -2.04 -0.68 -14.87
CA ILE A 2 -2.91 0.49 -14.69
C ILE A 2 -2.45 1.25 -13.44
N LEU A 3 -2.23 2.55 -13.57
CA LEU A 3 -2.02 3.46 -12.44
C LEU A 3 -3.31 4.26 -12.24
N LEU A 4 -3.95 4.12 -11.08
CA LEU A 4 -5.23 4.73 -10.76
C LEU A 4 -5.08 5.73 -9.62
N ASP A 5 -5.38 7.01 -9.88
CA ASP A 5 -5.49 8.03 -8.84
C ASP A 5 -6.89 8.66 -8.86
N SER A 6 -7.83 8.29 -7.99
CA SER A 6 -7.73 7.36 -6.84
C SER A 6 -8.88 6.37 -6.77
N ILE A 7 -8.65 5.22 -6.12
CA ILE A 7 -9.69 4.22 -5.90
C ILE A 7 -10.80 4.71 -4.97
N THR A 8 -10.45 5.60 -4.02
CA THR A 8 -11.42 6.24 -3.12
C THR A 8 -12.39 7.12 -3.89
N ARG A 9 -11.89 7.94 -4.83
CA ARG A 9 -12.74 8.80 -5.68
C ARG A 9 -13.61 7.97 -6.61
N LEU A 10 -13.08 6.88 -7.16
CA LEU A 10 -13.85 5.93 -7.96
C LEU A 10 -15.01 5.33 -7.16
N ALA A 11 -14.76 4.83 -5.95
CA ALA A 11 -15.79 4.26 -5.09
C ALA A 11 -16.87 5.28 -4.69
N ARG A 12 -16.48 6.52 -4.38
CA ARG A 12 -17.44 7.61 -4.15
C ARG A 12 -18.34 7.86 -5.35
N ALA A 13 -17.77 7.90 -6.55
CA ALA A 13 -18.56 8.09 -7.78
C ALA A 13 -19.57 6.95 -7.97
N TYR A 14 -19.17 5.69 -7.74
CA TYR A 14 -20.09 4.56 -7.78
C TYR A 14 -21.20 4.65 -6.72
N ASN A 15 -20.89 5.11 -5.51
CA ASN A 15 -21.88 5.32 -4.46
C ASN A 15 -22.94 6.36 -4.84
N THR A 16 -22.57 7.41 -5.59
CA THR A 16 -23.50 8.46 -6.03
C THR A 16 -24.42 8.01 -7.17
N VAL A 17 -23.95 7.13 -8.06
CA VAL A 17 -24.72 6.73 -9.26
C VAL A 17 -25.55 5.46 -9.07
N VAL A 18 -25.28 4.66 -8.04
CA VAL A 18 -26.01 3.43 -7.76
C VAL A 18 -27.42 3.76 -7.22
N PRO A 19 -28.50 3.14 -7.75
CA PRO A 19 -29.82 3.26 -7.17
C PRO A 19 -29.83 2.79 -5.71
N SER A 20 -30.52 3.54 -4.84
CA SER A 20 -30.60 3.21 -3.42
C SER A 20 -31.13 1.79 -3.21
N SER A 21 -30.38 0.98 -2.45
CA SER A 21 -30.78 -0.36 -2.05
C SER A 21 -31.69 -0.38 -0.81
N GLY A 22 -31.90 0.78 -0.18
CA GLY A 22 -32.53 0.89 1.14
C GLY A 22 -31.65 0.42 2.31
N LYS A 23 -30.41 -0.04 2.04
CA LYS A 23 -29.44 -0.49 3.05
C LYS A 23 -28.18 0.35 2.98
N VAL A 24 -28.03 1.26 3.94
CA VAL A 24 -26.87 2.16 4.03
C VAL A 24 -25.95 1.65 5.14
N LEU A 25 -24.70 1.38 4.77
CA LEU A 25 -23.63 1.01 5.69
C LEU A 25 -23.15 2.24 6.48
N THR A 26 -22.38 1.98 7.53
CA THR A 26 -21.68 3.04 8.27
C THR A 26 -20.92 3.97 7.30
N GLY A 27 -20.99 5.28 7.54
CA GLY A 27 -20.31 6.27 6.68
C GLY A 27 -21.07 6.66 5.41
N GLY A 28 -22.34 6.25 5.23
CA GLY A 28 -23.18 6.71 4.12
C GLY A 28 -22.91 5.98 2.80
N VAL A 29 -22.31 4.80 2.87
CA VAL A 29 -22.04 3.95 1.70
C VAL A 29 -23.22 2.99 1.50
N ASP A 30 -23.82 2.97 0.32
CA ASP A 30 -24.84 1.97 -0.03
C ASP A 30 -24.20 0.56 -0.06
N ALA A 31 -24.91 -0.44 0.47
CA ALA A 31 -24.39 -1.82 0.54
C ALA A 31 -23.94 -2.39 -0.81
N ASN A 32 -24.52 -1.94 -1.92
CA ASN A 32 -24.18 -2.39 -3.28
C ASN A 32 -23.16 -1.49 -3.98
N ALA A 33 -22.86 -0.30 -3.44
CA ALA A 33 -22.00 0.68 -4.10
C ALA A 33 -20.58 0.18 -4.34
N LEU A 34 -20.05 -0.63 -3.41
CA LEU A 34 -18.65 -1.09 -3.47
C LEU A 34 -18.46 -2.33 -4.35
N GLN A 35 -19.53 -2.99 -4.79
CA GLN A 35 -19.42 -4.22 -5.58
C GLN A 35 -18.65 -4.02 -6.89
N ARG A 36 -18.98 -2.97 -7.66
CA ARG A 36 -18.34 -2.67 -8.94
C ARG A 36 -16.89 -2.19 -8.77
N PRO A 37 -16.59 -1.21 -7.89
CA PRO A 37 -15.21 -0.84 -7.57
C PRO A 37 -14.35 -2.02 -7.11
N LYS A 38 -14.85 -2.90 -6.23
CA LYS A 38 -14.13 -4.12 -5.79
C LYS A 38 -13.85 -5.06 -6.96
N ARG A 39 -14.82 -5.26 -7.85
CA ARG A 39 -14.62 -6.08 -9.06
C ARG A 39 -13.57 -5.46 -10.00
N PHE A 40 -13.56 -4.13 -10.14
CA PHE A 40 -12.54 -3.42 -10.93
C PHE A 40 -11.14 -3.65 -10.34
N PHE A 41 -10.96 -3.43 -9.03
CA PHE A 41 -9.66 -3.60 -8.39
C PHE A 41 -9.20 -5.06 -8.34
N GLY A 42 -10.13 -5.99 -8.04
CA GLY A 42 -9.91 -7.43 -8.07
C GLY A 42 -9.78 -8.04 -9.47
N ALA A 43 -9.87 -7.24 -10.54
CA ALA A 43 -9.49 -7.68 -11.87
C ALA A 43 -7.98 -7.90 -11.97
N ALA A 44 -7.18 -7.17 -11.16
CA ALA A 44 -5.73 -7.35 -11.11
C ALA A 44 -5.36 -8.78 -10.70
N ARG A 45 -4.59 -9.46 -11.55
CA ARG A 45 -4.13 -10.84 -11.33
C ARG A 45 -2.99 -11.21 -12.26
N ASN A 46 -2.19 -12.18 -11.84
CA ASN A 46 -1.26 -12.88 -12.70
C ASN A 46 -2.00 -14.07 -13.35
N ILE A 47 -1.79 -14.32 -14.65
CA ILE A 47 -2.47 -15.39 -15.40
C ILE A 47 -1.42 -16.45 -15.78
N GLU A 48 -1.65 -17.70 -15.37
CA GLU A 48 -0.72 -18.81 -15.60
C GLU A 48 -0.50 -19.09 -17.10
N GLU A 49 -1.56 -19.03 -17.89
CA GLU A 49 -1.54 -19.27 -19.34
C GLU A 49 -0.98 -18.08 -20.16
N GLY A 50 -0.62 -16.98 -19.51
CA GLY A 50 0.08 -15.86 -20.13
C GLY A 50 -0.48 -14.49 -19.79
N GLY A 51 0.45 -13.57 -19.54
CA GLY A 51 0.17 -12.17 -19.25
C GLY A 51 -0.19 -11.89 -17.79
N SER A 52 -0.29 -10.60 -17.46
CA SER A 52 -0.71 -10.15 -16.13
C SER A 52 -1.40 -8.80 -16.21
N LEU A 53 -2.33 -8.57 -15.29
CA LEU A 53 -2.95 -7.27 -15.07
C LEU A 53 -2.52 -6.76 -13.69
N THR A 54 -1.61 -5.80 -13.66
CA THR A 54 -1.23 -5.07 -12.46
C THR A 54 -2.04 -3.77 -12.36
N ILE A 55 -2.67 -3.53 -11.22
CA ILE A 55 -3.32 -2.26 -10.89
C ILE A 55 -2.66 -1.72 -9.62
N ILE A 56 -2.11 -0.51 -9.70
CA ILE A 56 -1.61 0.24 -8.55
C ILE A 56 -2.52 1.45 -8.40
N ALA A 57 -3.17 1.56 -7.25
CA ALA A 57 -4.12 2.64 -6.99
C ALA A 57 -3.77 3.39 -5.72
N THR A 58 -3.96 4.71 -5.73
CA THR A 58 -3.90 5.52 -4.51
C THR A 58 -5.21 5.38 -3.74
N ALA A 59 -5.12 5.35 -2.41
CA ALA A 59 -6.26 5.39 -1.51
C ALA A 59 -6.06 6.54 -0.52
N LEU A 60 -7.12 7.31 -0.30
CA LEU A 60 -7.10 8.40 0.68
C LEU A 60 -7.51 7.84 2.05
N ILE A 61 -6.69 8.14 3.05
CA ILE A 61 -6.94 7.85 4.47
C ILE A 61 -6.78 9.13 5.28
N GLU A 62 -7.28 9.13 6.52
CA GLU A 62 -7.21 10.31 7.41
C GLU A 62 -7.79 11.59 6.80
N THR A 63 -8.87 11.47 6.01
CA THR A 63 -9.57 12.60 5.39
C THR A 63 -10.59 13.25 6.32
N GLY A 64 -10.85 12.64 7.48
CA GLY A 64 -11.96 12.98 8.38
C GLY A 64 -13.33 12.48 7.92
N SER A 65 -13.40 11.80 6.77
CA SER A 65 -14.64 11.21 6.25
C SER A 65 -14.74 9.73 6.62
N ARG A 66 -15.75 9.38 7.41
CA ARG A 66 -16.07 7.98 7.75
C ARG A 66 -16.38 7.12 6.52
N MET A 67 -16.84 7.74 5.43
CA MET A 67 -17.02 7.08 4.14
C MET A 67 -15.69 6.57 3.58
N ASP A 68 -14.64 7.39 3.64
CA ASP A 68 -13.33 7.04 3.08
C ASP A 68 -12.65 5.94 3.91
N GLU A 69 -12.82 5.99 5.23
CA GLU A 69 -12.35 4.94 6.14
C GLU A 69 -12.97 3.58 5.80
N VAL A 70 -14.30 3.54 5.59
CA VAL A 70 -15.00 2.32 5.21
C VAL A 70 -14.57 1.84 3.83
N ILE A 71 -14.42 2.75 2.86
CA ILE A 71 -13.90 2.42 1.53
C ILE A 71 -12.50 1.81 1.62
N PHE A 72 -11.61 2.41 2.41
CA PHE A 72 -10.24 1.94 2.59
C PHE A 72 -10.20 0.51 3.16
N GLU A 73 -10.93 0.26 4.26
CA GLU A 73 -10.96 -1.08 4.88
C GLU A 73 -11.50 -2.16 3.93
N GLU A 74 -12.50 -1.83 3.11
CA GLU A 74 -13.05 -2.75 2.10
C GLU A 74 -12.05 -3.10 0.98
N PHE A 75 -11.21 -2.14 0.57
CA PHE A 75 -10.18 -2.38 -0.44
C PHE A 75 -8.91 -3.01 0.11
N LYS A 76 -8.58 -2.76 1.38
CA LYS A 76 -7.49 -3.42 2.10
C LYS A 76 -7.65 -4.95 2.10
N GLY A 77 -8.89 -5.42 2.25
CA GLY A 77 -9.20 -6.85 2.13
C GLY A 77 -9.06 -7.41 0.71
N THR A 78 -9.15 -6.56 -0.32
CA THR A 78 -9.14 -6.94 -1.74
C THR A 78 -7.74 -6.97 -2.33
N GLY A 79 -6.87 -6.04 -1.91
CA GLY A 79 -5.48 -5.95 -2.37
C GLY A 79 -4.55 -6.99 -1.74
N ASN A 80 -3.34 -7.10 -2.29
CA ASN A 80 -2.27 -7.96 -1.76
C ASN A 80 -0.97 -7.17 -1.44
N SER A 81 -0.91 -5.88 -1.74
CA SER A 81 0.25 -5.02 -1.50
C SER A 81 -0.23 -3.63 -1.07
N GLU A 82 0.41 -3.09 -0.04
CA GLU A 82 0.10 -1.79 0.56
C GLU A 82 1.40 -1.02 0.80
N VAL A 83 1.46 0.22 0.29
CA VAL A 83 2.52 1.18 0.60
C VAL A 83 1.87 2.34 1.35
N ILE A 84 2.17 2.43 2.63
CA ILE A 84 1.60 3.43 3.52
C ILE A 84 2.50 4.66 3.53
N LEU A 85 1.92 5.83 3.32
CA LEU A 85 2.62 7.10 3.41
C LEU A 85 2.28 7.79 4.73
N ASP A 86 3.28 8.27 5.45
CA ASP A 86 3.12 8.92 6.75
C ASP A 86 3.16 10.45 6.63
N ARG A 87 2.14 11.12 7.19
CA ARG A 87 2.02 12.59 7.15
C ARG A 87 3.16 13.27 7.91
N LYS A 88 3.63 12.71 9.03
CA LYS A 88 4.71 13.32 9.84
C LYS A 88 6.04 13.32 9.08
N LEU A 89 6.32 12.29 8.28
CA LEU A 89 7.48 12.26 7.37
C LEU A 89 7.38 13.38 6.32
N SER A 90 6.21 13.51 5.70
CA SER A 90 5.95 14.56 4.70
C SER A 90 6.05 15.97 5.29
N ASP A 91 5.51 16.21 6.48
CA ASP A 91 5.56 17.51 7.17
C ASP A 91 7.00 17.91 7.51
N LYS A 92 7.85 16.92 7.84
CA LYS A 92 9.30 17.10 8.04
C LYS A 92 10.10 17.23 6.74
N ARG A 93 9.46 17.10 5.57
CA ARG A 93 10.09 17.07 4.23
C ARG A 93 11.08 15.91 4.04
N THR A 94 10.85 14.79 4.73
CA THR A 94 11.61 13.56 4.54
C THR A 94 10.95 12.73 3.45
N PHE A 95 11.65 12.57 2.32
CA PHE A 95 11.14 11.83 1.15
C PHE A 95 12.08 10.68 0.76
N PRO A 96 11.52 9.51 0.34
CA PRO A 96 10.09 9.20 0.27
C PRO A 96 9.44 9.03 1.66
N ALA A 97 8.21 9.52 1.83
CA ALA A 97 7.50 9.56 3.12
C ALA A 97 6.82 8.22 3.45
N ILE A 98 7.53 7.10 3.32
CA ILE A 98 6.98 5.75 3.45
C ILE A 98 7.08 5.26 4.89
N ASP A 99 5.97 4.77 5.45
CA ASP A 99 6.00 3.96 6.66
C ASP A 99 6.34 2.51 6.29
N ILE A 100 7.62 2.16 6.44
CA ILE A 100 8.14 0.83 6.09
C ILE A 100 7.53 -0.26 6.98
N THR A 101 7.25 0.05 8.24
CA THR A 101 6.77 -0.93 9.22
C THR A 101 5.34 -1.35 8.92
N ARG A 102 4.50 -0.42 8.45
CA ARG A 102 3.11 -0.68 8.05
C ARG A 102 2.95 -1.13 6.60
N SER A 103 3.94 -0.87 5.75
CA SER A 103 3.93 -1.29 4.33
C SER A 103 4.33 -2.75 4.16
N GLY A 104 3.72 -3.44 3.20
CA GLY A 104 4.05 -4.83 2.93
C GLY A 104 3.31 -5.43 1.74
N THR A 105 3.79 -6.60 1.30
CA THR A 105 3.21 -7.38 0.21
C THR A 105 2.99 -8.80 0.68
N ARG A 106 1.78 -9.33 0.51
CA ARG A 106 1.47 -10.73 0.78
C ARG A 106 2.22 -11.60 -0.22
N LYS A 107 2.74 -12.74 0.23
CA LYS A 107 3.46 -13.69 -0.61
C LYS A 107 4.73 -13.11 -1.24
N GLU A 108 5.44 -12.23 -0.52
CA GLU A 108 6.71 -11.65 -0.99
C GLU A 108 7.79 -12.72 -1.26
N GLU A 109 7.69 -13.90 -0.64
CA GLU A 109 8.59 -15.04 -0.91
C GLU A 109 8.54 -15.57 -2.35
N LEU A 110 7.50 -15.19 -3.12
CA LEU A 110 7.38 -15.51 -4.54
C LEU A 110 8.00 -14.44 -5.45
N LEU A 111 8.34 -13.28 -4.89
CA LEU A 111 8.79 -12.09 -5.64
C LEU A 111 10.29 -11.83 -5.49
N VAL A 112 10.90 -12.30 -4.41
CA VAL A 112 12.33 -12.13 -4.12
C VAL A 112 12.98 -13.48 -3.80
N ASP A 113 14.27 -13.60 -4.05
CA ASP A 113 15.02 -14.80 -3.67
C ASP A 113 15.15 -14.93 -2.13
N LYS A 114 15.47 -16.14 -1.67
CA LYS A 114 15.55 -16.44 -0.23
C LYS A 114 16.62 -15.63 0.51
N GLY A 115 17.73 -15.30 -0.14
CA GLY A 115 18.81 -14.52 0.44
C GLY A 115 18.37 -13.08 0.68
N THR A 116 17.80 -12.45 -0.35
CA THR A 116 17.24 -11.11 -0.25
C THR A 116 16.11 -11.04 0.78
N LEU A 117 15.21 -12.03 0.80
CA LEU A 117 14.12 -12.10 1.78
C LEU A 117 14.65 -12.10 3.22
N ALA A 118 15.67 -12.90 3.52
CA ALA A 118 16.28 -12.95 4.85
C ALA A 118 16.88 -11.59 5.24
N LYS A 119 17.59 -10.92 4.33
CA LYS A 119 18.15 -9.58 4.56
C LYS A 119 17.05 -8.53 4.78
N MET A 120 15.98 -8.55 3.99
CA MET A 120 14.81 -7.69 4.16
C MET A 120 14.16 -7.87 5.54
N TRP A 121 14.08 -9.11 6.04
CA TRP A 121 13.55 -9.41 7.37
C TRP A 121 14.42 -8.86 8.50
N VAL A 122 15.74 -9.01 8.38
CA VAL A 122 16.70 -8.42 9.34
C VAL A 122 16.55 -6.90 9.36
N LEU A 123 16.50 -6.26 8.19
CA LEU A 123 16.29 -4.83 8.07
C LEU A 123 14.98 -4.40 8.74
N ARG A 124 13.86 -5.08 8.45
CA ARG A 124 12.57 -4.80 9.08
C ARG A 124 12.64 -4.88 10.60
N ARG A 125 13.31 -5.89 11.16
CA ARG A 125 13.46 -6.04 12.62
C ARG A 125 14.20 -4.86 13.25
N ILE A 126 15.25 -4.36 12.59
CA ILE A 126 16.00 -3.18 13.04
C ILE A 126 15.10 -1.94 13.02
N LEU A 127 14.44 -1.70 11.88
CA LEU A 127 13.58 -0.52 11.70
C LEU A 127 12.36 -0.51 12.64
N MET A 128 11.81 -1.67 12.99
CA MET A 128 10.68 -1.79 13.93
C MET A 128 11.02 -1.37 15.36
N GLN A 129 12.29 -1.30 15.75
CA GLN A 129 12.71 -0.78 17.06
C GLN A 129 12.72 0.76 17.10
N MET A 130 12.58 1.42 15.94
CA MET A 130 12.64 2.86 15.77
C MET A 130 11.24 3.45 15.54
N GLY A 131 11.05 4.74 15.80
CA GLY A 131 9.87 5.45 15.33
C GLY A 131 9.88 5.60 13.80
N PRO A 132 8.72 5.78 13.12
CA PRO A 132 8.66 5.87 11.65
C PRO A 132 9.58 6.93 11.04
N VAL A 133 9.76 8.06 11.73
CA VAL A 133 10.66 9.13 11.29
C VAL A 133 12.12 8.70 11.36
N ASP A 134 12.56 8.26 12.53
CA ASP A 134 13.95 7.86 12.76
C ASP A 134 14.32 6.65 11.88
N ALA A 135 13.39 5.71 11.68
CA ALA A 135 13.55 4.57 10.79
C ALA A 135 13.82 5.01 9.34
N MET A 136 13.05 5.97 8.83
CA MET A 136 13.21 6.47 7.46
C MET A 136 14.50 7.28 7.31
N GLU A 137 14.83 8.13 8.28
CA GLU A 137 16.08 8.90 8.28
C GLU A 137 17.31 7.98 8.32
N PHE A 138 17.29 6.96 9.19
CA PHE A 138 18.32 5.93 9.26
C PHE A 138 18.46 5.19 7.93
N LEU A 139 17.34 4.78 7.32
CA LEU A 139 17.39 4.06 6.04
C LEU A 139 17.95 4.95 4.92
N ILE A 140 17.51 6.22 4.82
CA ILE A 140 18.00 7.17 3.82
C ILE A 140 19.50 7.38 3.99
N ASP A 141 19.99 7.55 5.22
CA ASP A 141 21.41 7.71 5.51
C ASP A 141 22.23 6.51 5.02
N LYS A 142 21.77 5.28 5.30
CA LYS A 142 22.44 4.07 4.81
C LYS A 142 22.39 3.93 3.29
N LEU A 143 21.23 4.15 2.67
CA LEU A 143 21.07 4.04 1.22
C LEU A 143 21.93 5.05 0.45
N LYS A 144 22.15 6.26 0.99
CA LYS A 144 23.03 7.28 0.39
C LYS A 144 24.49 6.82 0.25
N ASN A 145 24.94 5.90 1.10
CA ASN A 145 26.30 5.35 1.07
C ASN A 145 26.45 4.15 0.11
N SER A 146 25.36 3.76 -0.57
CA SER A 146 25.31 2.64 -1.51
C SER A 146 24.88 3.13 -2.90
N LYS A 147 25.39 2.50 -3.96
CA LYS A 147 24.95 2.81 -5.34
C LYS A 147 23.77 1.93 -5.78
N SER A 148 23.66 0.75 -5.19
CA SER A 148 22.60 -0.22 -5.45
C SER A 148 22.09 -0.85 -4.15
N ASN A 149 20.90 -1.44 -4.21
CA ASN A 149 20.34 -2.18 -3.07
C ASN A 149 21.19 -3.41 -2.73
N ASP A 150 21.85 -4.01 -3.73
CA ASP A 150 22.75 -5.14 -3.53
C ASP A 150 23.96 -4.72 -2.68
N ASP A 151 24.61 -3.60 -3.03
CA ASP A 151 25.71 -3.03 -2.24
C ASP A 151 25.28 -2.73 -0.80
N PHE A 152 24.10 -2.13 -0.62
CA PHE A 152 23.53 -1.85 0.69
C PHE A 152 23.35 -3.13 1.51
N PHE A 153 22.78 -4.16 0.90
CA PHE A 153 22.53 -5.44 1.55
C PHE A 153 23.80 -6.23 1.84
N ASP A 154 24.89 -6.01 1.12
CA ASP A 154 26.19 -6.63 1.42
C ASP A 154 26.91 -5.91 2.58
N GLN A 155 26.76 -4.59 2.68
CA GLN A 155 27.25 -3.82 3.82
C GLN A 155 26.56 -4.19 5.14
N MET A 156 25.31 -4.66 5.10
CA MET A 156 24.58 -5.12 6.30
C MET A 156 25.10 -6.45 6.88
N ASN A 157 25.81 -7.25 6.07
CA ASN A 157 26.35 -8.54 6.48
C ASN A 157 27.74 -8.44 7.13
N SER A 158 28.32 -7.22 7.20
CA SER A 158 29.67 -6.94 7.69
C SER A 158 29.66 -6.30 9.06
#